data_AF-A0AAU2ZW63-F1
#
_entry.id   AF-A0AAU2ZW63-F1
#
_cell.length_a   1.000
_cell.length_b   1.000
_cell.length_c   1.000
_cell.angle_alpha   90.00
_cell.angle_beta   90.00
_cell.angle_gamma   90.00
#
_symmetry.space_group_name_H-M   'P 1'
#
loop_
_entity.id
_entity.type
_entity.pdbx_description
1 polymer ?
#
loop_
_entity_poly.entity_id
_entity_poly.type
_entity_poly.pdbx_seq_one_letter_code
_entity_poly.pdbx_strand_id
1 'polypeptide(L)'
;MKVPLWSGVGSRLRELLAPTSNRRSPATVVLILVVLLLTGLPLGWLGFEDLVDALTYAGRITGAILILVSFTTLVGAFAVWDHWFRNRIPYSGSVALIGTVAAFLTNAALLLMTFKDVEYTAYRVLWCLITVGCAWAVFAVWRTSVEIPAPKRVAAAVIATGLIALANFGYERLYQPSQDGARPLITITVGKPVLKQDRKAFALPVDIRAENRSNVGYYVLGTEFHAMGERVWISATDRKREQWRDDAEKWRTFQENYPLSRREIQQPGELVAAKPWAPPGHWIEPGDTFVSQTVVQLPMDTAYDQLAFYANGSFARKDRLGLSRLQLTGYSWSDGKVPNWVKATKDVDNVVYRGRVYENNAIAAHTRDKRYVTVYWQFGVHGADLLPIIRRNGEENRINSESEDRALERRYGIVDSRQGPIERTLWDVKDRQ
;
A
#
# COMPACT_ATOMS: atom_id res chain seq x y z
N MET A 1 -60.63 -56.35 -43.23
CA MET A 1 -59.89 -55.46 -42.30
C MET A 1 -59.26 -54.35 -43.10
N LYS A 2 -59.51 -53.08 -42.74
CA LYS A 2 -59.14 -51.88 -43.49
C LYS A 2 -57.72 -51.44 -43.14
N VAL A 3 -56.93 -51.13 -44.16
CA VAL A 3 -55.61 -50.48 -44.09
C VAL A 3 -55.84 -48.96 -44.17
N PRO A 4 -55.22 -48.11 -43.32
CA PRO A 4 -55.14 -46.69 -43.60
C PRO A 4 -53.81 -46.37 -44.30
N LEU A 5 -53.94 -45.90 -45.55
CA LEU A 5 -52.95 -45.07 -46.24
C LEU A 5 -52.88 -43.72 -45.53
N TRP A 6 -51.69 -43.30 -45.07
CA TRP A 6 -51.41 -41.89 -44.84
C TRP A 6 -50.08 -41.52 -45.49
N SER A 7 -50.20 -41.11 -46.75
CA SER A 7 -49.12 -40.61 -47.60
C SER A 7 -48.97 -39.10 -47.39
N GLY A 8 -47.74 -38.73 -47.02
CA GLY A 8 -47.03 -37.46 -47.27
C GLY A 8 -47.79 -36.22 -47.70
N VAL A 9 -47.77 -35.21 -46.82
CA VAL A 9 -47.57 -33.80 -47.18
C VAL A 9 -46.83 -33.15 -46.00
N GLY A 10 -45.53 -32.85 -46.13
CA GLY A 10 -44.84 -32.12 -45.05
C GLY A 10 -43.31 -31.99 -45.09
N SER A 11 -42.60 -32.54 -46.08
CA SER A 11 -41.11 -32.51 -46.06
C SER A 11 -40.44 -31.53 -47.03
N ARG A 12 -41.19 -30.66 -47.73
CA ARG A 12 -40.60 -29.74 -48.74
C ARG A 12 -40.52 -28.26 -48.34
N LEU A 13 -40.93 -27.88 -47.12
CA LEU A 13 -40.88 -26.48 -46.67
C LEU A 13 -39.78 -26.19 -45.63
N ARG A 14 -38.90 -27.16 -45.31
CA ARG A 14 -37.78 -26.96 -44.37
C ARG A 14 -36.41 -26.77 -45.02
N GLU A 15 -36.31 -26.81 -46.35
CA GLU A 15 -35.03 -26.62 -47.07
C GLU A 15 -34.81 -25.20 -47.62
N LEU A 16 -35.78 -24.28 -47.49
CA LEU A 16 -35.70 -22.94 -48.10
C LEU A 16 -35.30 -21.80 -47.14
N LEU A 17 -34.89 -22.10 -45.90
CA LEU A 17 -34.48 -21.09 -44.91
C LEU A 17 -33.20 -21.45 -44.15
N ALA A 18 -32.24 -22.08 -44.83
CA ALA A 18 -30.85 -22.05 -44.39
C ALA A 18 -30.09 -21.09 -45.30
N PRO A 19 -30.03 -19.78 -44.98
CA PRO A 19 -29.07 -18.93 -45.64
C PRO A 19 -27.68 -19.47 -45.27
N THR A 20 -27.05 -20.16 -46.21
CA THR A 20 -25.62 -20.41 -46.26
C THR A 20 -24.92 -19.06 -46.48
N SER A 21 -25.04 -18.15 -45.52
CA SER A 21 -24.28 -16.90 -45.53
C SER A 21 -22.83 -17.25 -45.16
N ASN A 22 -22.13 -17.85 -46.11
CA ASN A 22 -20.73 -18.23 -46.04
C ASN A 22 -19.83 -16.99 -46.21
N ARG A 23 -20.23 -15.84 -45.65
CA ARG A 23 -19.44 -14.61 -45.66
C ARG A 23 -18.69 -14.50 -44.35
N ARG A 24 -17.52 -15.14 -44.32
CA ARG A 24 -16.41 -14.74 -43.45
C ARG A 24 -16.11 -13.26 -43.73
N SER A 25 -16.76 -12.35 -42.99
CA SER A 25 -16.56 -10.91 -43.19
C SER A 25 -15.12 -10.57 -42.80
N PRO A 26 -14.31 -9.97 -43.70
CA PRO A 26 -12.94 -9.56 -43.36
C PRO A 26 -12.92 -8.57 -42.19
N ALA A 27 -13.98 -7.77 -42.04
CA ALA A 27 -14.12 -6.84 -40.93
C ALA A 27 -14.18 -7.54 -39.55
N THR A 28 -14.84 -8.71 -39.48
CA THR A 28 -14.90 -9.50 -38.23
C THR A 28 -13.52 -9.96 -37.80
N VAL A 29 -12.71 -10.44 -38.75
CA VAL A 29 -11.34 -10.92 -38.48
C VAL A 29 -10.45 -9.78 -38.02
N VAL A 30 -10.50 -8.65 -38.74
CA VAL A 30 -9.73 -7.46 -38.37
C VAL A 30 -10.10 -6.99 -36.95
N LEU A 31 -11.39 -6.98 -36.60
CA LEU A 31 -11.83 -6.59 -35.26
C LEU A 31 -11.31 -7.55 -34.17
N ILE A 32 -11.39 -8.87 -34.41
CA ILE A 32 -10.82 -9.86 -33.47
C ILE A 32 -9.32 -9.64 -33.29
N LEU A 33 -8.58 -9.47 -34.39
CA LEU A 33 -7.13 -9.24 -34.34
C LEU A 33 -6.78 -7.96 -33.56
N VAL A 34 -7.52 -6.86 -33.80
CA VAL A 34 -7.32 -5.60 -33.07
C VAL A 34 -7.54 -5.81 -31.57
N VAL A 35 -8.63 -6.47 -31.17
CA VAL A 35 -8.91 -6.75 -29.75
C VAL A 35 -7.82 -7.62 -29.12
N LEU A 36 -7.37 -8.67 -29.81
CA LEU A 36 -6.32 -9.55 -29.31
C LEU A 36 -4.97 -8.84 -29.21
N LEU A 37 -4.63 -7.97 -30.16
CA LEU A 37 -3.40 -7.17 -30.10
C LEU A 37 -3.44 -6.11 -28.99
N LEU A 38 -4.57 -5.41 -28.85
CA LEU A 38 -4.81 -4.45 -27.76
C LEU A 38 -4.83 -5.11 -26.38
N THR A 39 -5.06 -6.42 -26.31
CA THR A 39 -4.91 -7.20 -25.08
C THR A 39 -3.48 -7.69 -24.91
N GLY A 40 -2.96 -8.42 -25.89
CA GLY A 40 -1.68 -9.13 -25.78
C GLY A 40 -0.51 -8.19 -25.53
N LEU A 41 -0.40 -7.08 -26.26
CA LEU A 41 0.77 -6.19 -26.14
C LEU A 41 0.84 -5.50 -24.76
N PRO A 42 -0.23 -4.86 -24.24
CA PRO A 42 -0.18 -4.26 -22.90
C PRO A 42 0.02 -5.28 -21.79
N LEU A 43 -0.57 -6.48 -21.87
CA LEU A 43 -0.35 -7.53 -20.88
C LEU A 43 1.11 -8.00 -20.86
N GLY A 44 1.74 -8.12 -22.03
CA GLY A 44 3.15 -8.50 -22.13
C GLY A 44 4.06 -7.44 -21.53
N TRP A 45 3.78 -6.16 -21.83
CA TRP A 45 4.50 -5.03 -21.25
C TRP A 45 4.36 -4.98 -19.73
N LEU A 46 3.13 -4.98 -19.21
CA LEU A 46 2.85 -4.93 -17.77
C LEU A 46 3.42 -6.16 -17.05
N GLY A 47 3.33 -7.33 -17.69
CA GLY A 47 3.88 -8.57 -17.17
C GLY A 47 5.40 -8.54 -17.07
N PHE A 48 6.08 -7.91 -18.04
CA PHE A 48 7.53 -7.72 -18.00
C PHE A 48 7.95 -6.77 -16.88
N GLU A 49 7.28 -5.61 -16.75
CA GLU A 49 7.52 -4.69 -15.63
C GLU A 49 7.32 -5.38 -14.27
N ASP A 50 6.22 -6.13 -14.09
CA ASP A 50 5.99 -6.88 -12.85
C ASP A 50 7.02 -7.99 -12.62
N LEU A 51 7.48 -8.67 -13.67
CA LEU A 51 8.48 -9.73 -13.53
C LEU A 51 9.83 -9.18 -13.03
N VAL A 52 10.22 -8.00 -13.49
CA VAL A 52 11.51 -7.36 -13.18
C VAL A 52 11.43 -6.54 -11.90
N ASP A 53 10.42 -5.68 -11.78
CA ASP A 53 10.38 -4.60 -10.80
C ASP A 53 9.39 -4.84 -9.64
N ALA A 54 8.58 -5.91 -9.67
CA ALA A 54 7.65 -6.15 -8.55
C ALA A 54 8.40 -6.39 -7.23
N LEU A 55 7.86 -5.76 -6.18
CA LEU A 55 8.41 -5.78 -4.82
C LEU A 55 8.28 -7.15 -4.13
N THR A 56 7.38 -7.99 -4.63
CA THR A 56 7.05 -9.27 -4.01
C THR A 56 7.21 -10.42 -4.98
N TYR A 57 7.52 -11.60 -4.45
CA TYR A 57 7.58 -12.83 -5.23
C TYR A 57 6.24 -13.13 -5.94
N ALA A 58 5.12 -12.93 -5.24
CA ALA A 58 3.78 -13.08 -5.83
C ALA A 58 3.53 -12.09 -6.98
N GLY A 59 4.03 -10.85 -6.87
CA GLY A 59 4.01 -9.88 -7.95
C GLY A 59 4.77 -10.36 -9.19
N ARG A 60 5.99 -10.90 -9.00
CA ARG A 60 6.79 -11.46 -10.10
C ARG A 60 6.13 -12.67 -10.77
N ILE A 61 5.50 -13.56 -9.98
CA ILE A 61 4.69 -14.66 -10.53
C ILE A 61 3.53 -14.12 -11.35
N THR A 62 2.84 -13.10 -10.84
CA THR A 62 1.75 -12.44 -11.59
C THR A 62 2.29 -11.92 -12.93
N GLY A 63 3.45 -11.25 -12.92
CA GLY A 63 4.13 -10.79 -14.13
C GLY A 63 4.42 -11.90 -15.13
N ALA A 64 4.99 -13.02 -14.67
CA ALA A 64 5.24 -14.20 -15.52
C ALA A 64 3.95 -14.77 -16.13
N ILE A 65 2.87 -14.83 -15.35
CA ILE A 65 1.54 -15.27 -15.85
C ILE A 65 1.03 -14.31 -16.92
N LEU A 66 1.16 -12.99 -16.73
CA LEU A 66 0.74 -11.99 -17.71
C LEU A 66 1.53 -12.11 -19.02
N ILE A 67 2.84 -12.39 -18.96
CA ILE A 67 3.67 -12.66 -20.15
C ILE A 67 3.20 -13.94 -20.86
N LEU A 68 2.93 -15.02 -20.12
CA LEU A 68 2.44 -16.28 -20.69
C LEU A 68 1.09 -16.10 -21.37
N VAL A 69 0.17 -15.37 -20.73
CA VAL A 69 -1.14 -15.03 -21.32
C VAL A 69 -0.94 -14.18 -22.57
N SER A 70 -0.10 -13.14 -22.52
CA SER A 70 0.23 -12.30 -23.66
C SER A 70 0.73 -13.13 -24.84
N PHE A 71 1.68 -14.03 -24.61
CA PHE A 71 2.19 -14.94 -25.63
C PHE A 71 1.08 -15.82 -26.21
N THR A 72 0.26 -16.43 -25.35
CA THR A 72 -0.88 -17.27 -25.77
C THR A 72 -1.89 -16.48 -26.60
N THR A 73 -2.17 -15.24 -26.23
CA THR A 73 -3.06 -14.33 -26.95
C THR A 73 -2.50 -13.95 -28.32
N LEU A 74 -1.19 -13.65 -28.42
CA LEU A 74 -0.53 -13.32 -29.69
C LEU A 74 -0.47 -14.52 -30.65
N VAL A 75 -0.17 -15.72 -30.12
CA VAL A 75 -0.27 -16.97 -30.89
C VAL A 75 -1.71 -17.22 -31.35
N GLY A 76 -2.68 -16.95 -30.48
CA GLY A 76 -4.11 -16.99 -30.82
C GLY A 76 -4.48 -16.04 -31.95
N ALA A 77 -3.94 -14.80 -31.95
CA ALA A 77 -4.15 -13.84 -33.03
C ALA A 77 -3.56 -14.34 -34.36
N PHE A 78 -2.36 -14.89 -34.34
CA PHE A 78 -1.77 -15.53 -35.54
C PHE A 78 -2.62 -16.71 -36.04
N ALA A 79 -3.16 -17.51 -35.12
CA ALA A 79 -4.03 -18.63 -35.46
C ALA A 79 -5.39 -18.18 -36.02
N VAL A 80 -5.97 -17.07 -35.54
CA VAL A 80 -7.15 -16.43 -36.15
C VAL A 80 -6.85 -16.01 -37.59
N TRP A 81 -5.70 -15.37 -37.83
CA TRP A 81 -5.29 -15.00 -39.18
C TRP A 81 -5.15 -16.22 -40.10
N ASP A 82 -4.46 -17.27 -39.63
CA ASP A 82 -4.29 -18.50 -40.41
C ASP A 82 -5.65 -19.19 -40.69
N HIS A 83 -6.49 -19.37 -39.68
CA HIS A 83 -7.79 -20.04 -39.78
C HIS A 83 -8.76 -19.33 -40.74
N TRP A 84 -8.71 -18.00 -40.84
CA TRP A 84 -9.61 -17.28 -41.72
C TRP A 84 -9.11 -17.16 -43.15
N PHE A 85 -7.81 -16.90 -43.36
CA PHE A 85 -7.28 -16.55 -44.67
C PHE A 85 -6.46 -17.66 -45.35
N ARG A 86 -5.77 -18.50 -44.59
CA ARG A 86 -4.75 -19.42 -45.14
C ARG A 86 -5.10 -20.90 -44.99
N ASN A 87 -5.83 -21.27 -43.94
CA ASN A 87 -6.17 -22.65 -43.56
C ASN A 87 -4.97 -23.62 -43.66
N ARG A 88 -3.75 -23.19 -43.31
CA ARG A 88 -2.54 -24.03 -43.44
C ARG A 88 -2.33 -24.93 -42.24
N ILE A 89 -2.73 -24.49 -41.04
CA ILE A 89 -2.50 -25.20 -39.79
C ILE A 89 -3.79 -25.93 -39.37
N PRO A 90 -3.79 -27.27 -39.25
CA PRO A 90 -5.00 -28.06 -38.92
C PRO A 90 -5.64 -27.67 -37.58
N TYR A 91 -4.85 -27.21 -36.63
CA TYR A 91 -5.29 -26.85 -35.27
C TYR A 91 -5.50 -25.34 -35.06
N SER A 92 -5.47 -24.54 -36.13
CA SER A 92 -5.59 -23.07 -36.07
C SER A 92 -6.86 -22.61 -35.33
N GLY A 93 -8.01 -23.26 -35.54
CA GLY A 93 -9.26 -22.92 -34.86
C GLY A 93 -9.21 -23.14 -33.34
N SER A 94 -8.67 -24.27 -32.89
CA SER A 94 -8.53 -24.56 -31.44
C SER A 94 -7.55 -23.61 -30.76
N VAL A 95 -6.43 -23.31 -31.40
CA VAL A 95 -5.44 -22.35 -30.88
C VAL A 95 -6.03 -20.93 -30.81
N ALA A 96 -6.79 -20.52 -31.82
CA ALA A 96 -7.52 -19.25 -31.82
C ALA A 96 -8.55 -19.17 -30.66
N LEU A 97 -9.27 -20.26 -30.40
CA LEU A 97 -10.23 -20.33 -29.29
C LEU A 97 -9.54 -20.23 -27.93
N ILE A 98 -8.42 -20.94 -27.73
CA ILE A 98 -7.64 -20.86 -26.47
C ILE A 98 -7.13 -19.43 -26.25
N GLY A 99 -6.55 -18.80 -27.27
CA GLY A 99 -6.01 -17.44 -27.15
C GLY A 99 -7.08 -16.38 -26.88
N THR A 100 -8.26 -16.49 -27.51
CA THR A 100 -9.39 -15.58 -27.25
C THR A 100 -9.98 -15.77 -25.86
N VAL A 101 -10.11 -17.02 -25.37
CA VAL A 101 -10.60 -17.30 -24.01
C VAL A 101 -9.61 -16.81 -22.96
N ALA A 102 -8.31 -17.04 -23.14
CA ALA A 102 -7.28 -16.52 -22.24
C ALA A 102 -7.34 -14.98 -22.15
N ALA A 103 -7.42 -14.30 -23.30
CA ALA A 103 -7.57 -12.85 -23.36
C ALA A 103 -8.84 -12.36 -22.63
N PHE A 104 -9.98 -13.04 -22.82
CA PHE A 104 -11.22 -12.69 -22.13
C PHE A 104 -11.11 -12.83 -20.61
N LEU A 105 -10.62 -13.98 -20.12
CA LEU A 105 -10.52 -14.25 -18.69
C LEU A 105 -9.59 -13.26 -18.00
N THR A 106 -8.44 -12.94 -18.61
CA THR A 106 -7.49 -11.98 -18.03
C THR A 106 -8.06 -10.56 -18.05
N ASN A 107 -8.70 -10.11 -19.12
CA ASN A 107 -9.36 -8.80 -19.14
C ASN A 107 -10.50 -8.72 -18.12
N ALA A 108 -11.30 -9.77 -17.97
CA ALA A 108 -12.34 -9.83 -16.95
C ALA A 108 -11.76 -9.74 -15.53
N ALA A 109 -10.65 -10.43 -15.26
CA ALA A 109 -9.94 -10.34 -13.99
C ALA A 109 -9.43 -8.91 -13.73
N LEU A 110 -8.80 -8.27 -14.72
CA LEU A 110 -8.33 -6.89 -14.60
C LEU A 110 -9.48 -5.92 -14.39
N LEU A 111 -10.59 -6.09 -15.11
CA LEU A 111 -11.80 -5.28 -14.94
C LEU A 111 -12.33 -5.39 -13.50
N LEU A 112 -12.43 -6.60 -12.94
CA LEU A 112 -12.83 -6.80 -11.54
C LEU A 112 -11.89 -6.10 -10.56
N MET A 113 -10.57 -6.19 -10.78
CA MET A 113 -9.60 -5.46 -9.96
C MET A 113 -9.80 -3.93 -10.09
N THR A 114 -10.08 -3.43 -11.29
CA THR A 114 -10.27 -1.99 -11.51
C THR A 114 -11.49 -1.41 -10.81
N PHE A 115 -12.55 -2.21 -10.60
CA PHE A 115 -13.72 -1.75 -9.84
C PHE A 115 -13.42 -1.53 -8.36
N LYS A 116 -12.51 -2.32 -7.79
CA LYS A 116 -12.13 -2.21 -6.37
C LYS A 116 -11.15 -1.06 -6.13
N ASP A 117 -10.23 -0.85 -7.07
CA ASP A 117 -8.93 -0.28 -6.73
C ASP A 117 -8.42 0.82 -7.68
N VAL A 118 -9.09 1.08 -8.81
CA VAL A 118 -8.64 2.08 -9.81
C VAL A 118 -9.30 3.42 -9.59
N GLU A 119 -8.49 4.47 -9.59
CA GLU A 119 -8.92 5.85 -9.32
C GLU A 119 -9.36 6.57 -10.61
N TYR A 120 -8.92 6.09 -11.78
CA TYR A 120 -9.17 6.73 -13.08
C TYR A 120 -10.30 6.05 -13.89
N THR A 121 -11.36 6.79 -14.18
CA THR A 121 -12.54 6.29 -14.91
C THR A 121 -12.22 5.79 -16.32
N ALA A 122 -11.26 6.42 -17.02
CA ALA A 122 -10.94 6.04 -18.40
C ALA A 122 -10.38 4.61 -18.50
N TYR A 123 -9.56 4.16 -17.54
CA TYR A 123 -9.07 2.79 -17.52
C TYR A 123 -10.19 1.79 -17.28
N ARG A 124 -11.16 2.10 -16.42
CA ARG A 124 -12.34 1.24 -16.21
C ARG A 124 -13.15 1.07 -17.50
N VAL A 125 -13.37 2.18 -18.23
CA VAL A 125 -14.06 2.15 -19.53
C VAL A 125 -13.26 1.35 -20.55
N LEU A 126 -11.94 1.56 -20.64
CA LEU A 126 -11.05 0.83 -21.54
C LEU A 126 -11.12 -0.68 -21.28
N TRP A 127 -10.91 -1.12 -20.03
CA TRP A 127 -10.97 -2.53 -19.68
C TRP A 127 -12.37 -3.13 -19.90
N CYS A 128 -13.43 -2.36 -19.70
CA CYS A 128 -14.80 -2.78 -20.02
C CYS A 128 -14.96 -3.04 -21.53
N LEU A 129 -14.56 -2.07 -22.37
CA LEU A 129 -14.64 -2.19 -23.83
C LEU A 129 -13.81 -3.36 -24.35
N ILE A 130 -12.58 -3.53 -23.86
CA ILE A 130 -11.71 -4.65 -24.25
C ILE A 130 -12.32 -5.98 -23.80
N THR A 131 -12.87 -6.06 -22.58
CA THR A 131 -13.52 -7.28 -22.07
C THR A 131 -14.72 -7.69 -22.92
N VAL A 132 -15.59 -6.73 -23.27
CA VAL A 132 -16.73 -6.97 -24.16
C VAL A 132 -16.26 -7.40 -25.55
N GLY A 133 -15.22 -6.75 -26.09
CA GLY A 133 -14.59 -7.13 -27.35
C GLY A 133 -14.05 -8.55 -27.33
N CYS A 134 -13.39 -8.95 -26.24
CA CYS A 134 -12.88 -10.32 -26.07
C CYS A 134 -14.01 -11.33 -25.95
N ALA A 135 -15.08 -11.03 -25.21
CA ALA A 135 -16.24 -11.91 -25.10
C ALA A 135 -16.88 -12.15 -26.48
N TRP A 136 -17.02 -11.08 -27.28
CA TRP A 136 -17.50 -11.17 -28.65
C TRP A 136 -16.54 -11.97 -29.55
N ALA A 137 -15.22 -11.77 -29.42
CA ALA A 137 -14.22 -12.52 -30.18
C ALA A 137 -14.28 -14.02 -29.86
N VAL A 138 -14.40 -14.40 -28.57
CA VAL A 138 -14.62 -15.78 -28.14
C VAL A 138 -15.87 -16.35 -28.80
N PHE A 139 -16.98 -15.62 -28.76
CA PHE A 139 -18.24 -16.05 -29.38
C PHE A 139 -18.11 -16.23 -30.90
N ALA A 140 -17.46 -15.30 -31.59
CA ALA A 140 -17.23 -15.34 -33.03
C ALA A 140 -16.36 -16.54 -33.42
N VAL A 141 -15.21 -16.73 -32.74
CA VAL A 141 -14.31 -17.87 -32.98
C VAL A 141 -14.96 -19.20 -32.65
N TRP A 142 -15.74 -19.27 -31.57
CA TRP A 142 -16.48 -20.47 -31.21
C TRP A 142 -17.52 -20.84 -32.26
N ARG A 143 -18.20 -19.85 -32.87
CA ARG A 143 -19.21 -20.09 -33.92
C ARG A 143 -18.60 -20.52 -35.25
N THR A 144 -17.37 -20.13 -35.56
CA THR A 144 -16.73 -20.39 -36.86
C THR A 144 -15.67 -21.49 -36.83
N SER A 145 -15.18 -21.91 -35.65
CA SER A 145 -14.24 -23.02 -35.52
C SER A 145 -14.97 -24.35 -35.76
N VAL A 146 -15.01 -24.74 -37.03
CA VAL A 146 -15.63 -25.97 -37.54
C VAL A 146 -14.84 -27.19 -37.05
N GLU A 147 -15.56 -28.21 -36.57
CA GLU A 147 -15.08 -29.57 -36.24
C GLU A 147 -13.98 -29.67 -35.17
N ILE A 148 -14.22 -29.13 -33.97
CA ILE A 148 -13.51 -29.62 -32.78
C ILE A 148 -14.16 -30.97 -32.39
N PRO A 149 -13.44 -32.10 -32.29
CA PRO A 149 -14.02 -33.42 -31.99
C PRO A 149 -14.75 -33.53 -30.63
N ALA A 150 -14.69 -32.51 -29.78
CA ALA A 150 -15.46 -32.39 -28.55
C ALA A 150 -15.44 -30.93 -28.02
N PRO A 151 -16.05 -29.95 -28.72
CA PRO A 151 -15.85 -28.52 -28.45
C PRO A 151 -16.34 -28.14 -27.04
N LYS A 152 -17.44 -28.77 -26.63
CA LYS A 152 -18.10 -28.51 -25.34
C LYS A 152 -17.24 -28.93 -24.15
N ARG A 153 -16.48 -30.02 -24.27
CA ARG A 153 -15.68 -30.56 -23.15
C ARG A 153 -14.42 -29.73 -22.90
N VAL A 154 -13.73 -29.34 -23.98
CA VAL A 154 -12.52 -28.51 -23.88
C VAL A 154 -12.87 -27.10 -23.37
N ALA A 155 -13.93 -26.48 -23.91
CA ALA A 155 -14.38 -25.18 -23.44
C ALA A 155 -14.80 -25.23 -21.96
N ALA A 156 -15.58 -26.25 -21.55
CA ALA A 156 -15.98 -26.42 -20.16
C ALA A 156 -14.77 -26.62 -19.22
N ALA A 157 -13.78 -27.42 -19.63
CA ALA A 157 -12.56 -27.62 -18.86
C ALA A 157 -11.78 -26.31 -18.70
N VAL A 158 -11.52 -25.58 -19.78
CA VAL A 158 -10.77 -24.31 -19.73
C VAL A 158 -11.51 -23.26 -18.88
N ILE A 159 -12.83 -23.14 -19.02
CA ILE A 159 -13.64 -22.22 -18.22
C ILE A 159 -13.59 -22.61 -16.74
N ALA A 160 -13.80 -23.88 -16.42
CA ALA A 160 -13.78 -24.36 -15.04
C ALA A 160 -12.41 -24.15 -14.39
N THR A 161 -11.32 -24.53 -15.06
CA THR A 161 -9.96 -24.33 -14.56
C THR A 161 -9.61 -22.84 -14.44
N GLY A 162 -10.04 -22.01 -15.40
CA GLY A 162 -9.85 -20.57 -15.35
C GLY A 162 -10.58 -19.91 -14.18
N LEU A 163 -11.82 -20.32 -13.89
CA LEU A 163 -12.58 -19.84 -12.74
C LEU A 163 -11.96 -20.28 -11.42
N ILE A 164 -11.49 -21.53 -11.31
CA ILE A 164 -10.80 -22.03 -10.12
C ILE A 164 -9.48 -21.28 -9.92
N ALA A 165 -8.72 -21.04 -10.98
CA ALA A 165 -7.48 -20.26 -10.91
C ALA A 165 -7.75 -18.81 -10.48
N LEU A 166 -8.80 -18.18 -11.02
CA LEU A 166 -9.21 -16.83 -10.63
C LEU A 166 -9.67 -16.78 -9.17
N ALA A 167 -10.40 -17.80 -8.72
CA ALA A 167 -10.85 -17.91 -7.33
C ALA A 167 -9.68 -18.12 -6.37
N ASN A 168 -8.72 -19.01 -6.70
CA ASN A 168 -7.52 -19.23 -5.88
C ASN A 168 -6.62 -17.99 -5.84
N PHE A 169 -6.41 -17.33 -6.97
CA PHE A 169 -5.61 -16.10 -7.04
C PHE A 169 -6.29 -14.96 -6.28
N GLY A 170 -7.62 -14.85 -6.42
CA GLY A 170 -8.44 -13.95 -5.63
C GLY A 170 -8.31 -14.25 -4.15
N TYR A 171 -8.38 -15.53 -3.75
CA TYR A 171 -8.26 -15.97 -2.38
C TYR A 171 -6.90 -15.61 -1.77
N GLU A 172 -5.78 -15.89 -2.45
CA GLU A 172 -4.45 -15.53 -1.94
C GLU A 172 -4.29 -14.02 -1.75
N ARG A 173 -4.79 -13.20 -2.69
CA ARG A 173 -4.76 -11.72 -2.54
C ARG A 173 -5.75 -11.19 -1.51
N LEU A 174 -6.88 -11.86 -1.30
CA LEU A 174 -7.94 -11.42 -0.38
C LEU A 174 -7.71 -11.91 1.07
N TYR A 175 -7.03 -13.04 1.27
CA TYR A 175 -6.84 -13.69 2.58
C TYR A 175 -5.45 -13.51 3.20
N GLN A 176 -4.41 -13.14 2.42
CA GLN A 176 -3.13 -12.68 2.98
C GLN A 176 -2.99 -11.17 3.36
N PRO A 177 -4.02 -10.30 3.37
CA PRO A 177 -3.81 -8.90 3.74
C PRO A 177 -3.79 -8.63 5.24
N SER A 178 -4.03 -9.63 6.10
CA SER A 178 -4.29 -9.44 7.53
C SER A 178 -3.42 -10.27 8.46
N GLN A 179 -2.20 -10.65 8.06
CA GLN A 179 -1.18 -10.76 9.09
C GLN A 179 -0.81 -9.33 9.45
N ASP A 180 -1.36 -8.85 10.56
CA ASP A 180 -0.85 -7.70 11.31
C ASP A 180 0.64 -8.00 11.57
N GLY A 181 1.46 -7.63 10.59
CA GLY A 181 2.88 -7.94 10.58
C GLY A 181 3.48 -7.37 11.85
N ALA A 182 4.36 -8.15 12.49
CA ALA A 182 5.07 -7.70 13.68
C ALA A 182 5.63 -6.30 13.42
N ARG A 183 5.17 -5.31 14.20
CA ARG A 183 5.63 -3.93 14.09
C ARG A 183 7.09 -3.88 14.53
N PRO A 184 7.95 -3.05 13.93
CA PRO A 184 9.28 -2.81 14.46
C PRO A 184 9.19 -2.43 15.95
N LEU A 185 9.91 -3.16 16.80
CA LEU A 185 9.92 -2.92 18.24
C LEU A 185 10.97 -1.86 18.55
N ILE A 186 10.55 -0.74 19.12
CA ILE A 186 11.47 0.30 19.61
C ILE A 186 11.72 0.05 21.11
N THR A 187 12.98 0.13 21.53
CA THR A 187 13.39 0.04 22.92
C THR A 187 14.35 1.17 23.22
N ILE A 188 14.15 1.83 24.37
CA ILE A 188 15.02 2.89 24.86
C ILE A 188 15.70 2.36 26.12
N THR A 189 17.01 2.58 26.23
CA THR A 189 17.79 2.31 27.44
C THR A 189 18.50 3.58 27.87
N VAL A 190 18.21 4.05 29.08
CA VAL A 190 18.84 5.25 29.64
C VAL A 190 20.02 4.81 30.49
N GLY A 191 21.21 5.28 30.14
CA GLY A 191 22.43 4.99 30.89
C GLY A 191 22.58 5.84 32.15
N LYS A 192 23.68 5.62 32.87
CA LYS A 192 24.00 6.40 34.07
C LYS A 192 24.40 7.83 33.70
N PRO A 193 24.03 8.84 34.49
CA PRO A 193 24.47 10.21 34.26
C PRO A 193 25.99 10.33 34.42
N VAL A 194 26.62 11.05 33.50
CA VAL A 194 28.06 11.32 33.48
C VAL A 194 28.28 12.81 33.65
N LEU A 195 29.03 13.20 34.68
CA LEU A 195 29.39 14.60 34.91
C LEU A 195 30.42 15.04 33.86
N LYS A 196 30.23 16.24 33.31
CA LYS A 196 31.24 16.89 32.48
C LYS A 196 32.46 17.24 33.35
N GLN A 197 33.64 17.37 32.73
CA GLN A 197 34.90 17.66 33.44
C GLN A 197 34.84 18.93 34.30
N ASP A 198 34.07 19.94 33.86
CA ASP A 198 33.86 21.21 34.58
C ASP A 198 32.83 21.11 35.73
N ARG A 199 32.13 19.96 35.88
CA ARG A 199 31.00 19.74 36.79
C ARG A 199 29.88 20.77 36.69
N LYS A 200 29.77 21.49 35.57
CA LYS A 200 28.69 22.46 35.34
C LYS A 200 27.50 21.86 34.60
N ALA A 201 27.70 20.72 33.98
CA ALA A 201 26.67 19.98 33.26
C ALA A 201 26.85 18.48 33.45
N PHE A 202 25.78 17.75 33.21
CA PHE A 202 25.78 16.29 33.13
C PHE A 202 25.19 15.84 31.80
N ALA A 203 25.60 14.64 31.40
CA ALA A 203 25.18 13.98 30.18
C ALA A 203 24.50 12.66 30.52
N LEU A 204 23.31 12.43 29.97
CA LEU A 204 22.62 11.14 30.01
C LEU A 204 22.75 10.48 28.63
N PRO A 205 23.54 9.40 28.50
CA PRO A 205 23.52 8.60 27.30
C PRO A 205 22.19 7.83 27.22
N VAL A 206 21.61 7.81 26.04
CA VAL A 206 20.37 7.09 25.74
C VAL A 206 20.59 6.26 24.49
N ASP A 207 20.41 4.94 24.63
CA ASP A 207 20.49 3.99 23.54
C ASP A 207 19.08 3.69 23.03
N ILE A 208 18.86 3.85 21.73
CA ILE A 208 17.61 3.58 21.05
C ILE A 208 17.85 2.41 20.11
N ARG A 209 17.07 1.34 20.29
CA ARG A 209 17.14 0.13 19.48
C ARG A 209 15.80 -0.07 18.78
N ALA A 210 15.82 -0.26 17.46
CA ALA A 210 14.66 -0.66 16.68
C ALA A 210 14.91 -2.06 16.08
N GLU A 211 14.04 -3.02 16.37
CA GLU A 211 14.17 -4.41 15.94
C GLU A 211 13.01 -4.80 15.02
N ASN A 212 13.31 -5.27 13.82
CA ASN A 212 12.29 -5.79 12.91
C ASN A 212 12.15 -7.30 13.07
N ARG A 213 11.17 -7.74 13.87
CA ARG A 213 10.87 -9.17 14.10
C ARG A 213 9.98 -9.79 13.03
N SER A 214 9.63 -9.05 11.98
CA SER A 214 8.75 -9.55 10.93
C SER A 214 9.53 -10.28 9.82
N ASN A 215 8.79 -10.89 8.89
CA ASN A 215 9.32 -11.47 7.66
C ASN A 215 9.35 -10.48 6.47
N VAL A 216 9.07 -9.19 6.71
CA VAL A 216 9.07 -8.14 5.67
C VAL A 216 9.98 -6.99 6.10
N GLY A 217 10.67 -6.37 5.14
CA GLY A 217 11.47 -5.18 5.45
C GLY A 217 10.57 -3.94 5.60
N TYR A 218 11.06 -2.94 6.32
CA TYR A 218 10.37 -1.67 6.53
C TYR A 218 11.22 -0.49 6.08
N TYR A 219 10.64 0.42 5.31
CA TYR A 219 11.16 1.78 5.15
C TYR A 219 10.90 2.58 6.42
N VAL A 220 11.89 3.32 6.87
CA VAL A 220 11.78 4.32 7.94
C VAL A 220 11.25 5.60 7.32
N LEU A 221 9.97 5.92 7.53
CA LEU A 221 9.38 7.16 7.02
C LEU A 221 9.89 8.36 7.81
N GLY A 222 9.89 8.23 9.13
CA GLY A 222 10.39 9.24 10.06
C GLY A 222 10.68 8.60 11.40
N THR A 223 11.59 9.22 12.13
CA THR A 223 11.88 8.87 13.52
C THR A 223 11.99 10.12 14.34
N GLU A 224 11.70 9.98 15.61
CA GLU A 224 11.64 11.07 16.57
C GLU A 224 12.06 10.52 17.92
N PHE A 225 13.02 11.19 18.54
CA PHE A 225 13.40 11.00 19.94
C PHE A 225 13.29 12.35 20.60
N HIS A 226 12.65 12.38 21.77
CA HIS A 226 12.65 13.55 22.61
C HIS A 226 12.81 13.21 24.09
N ALA A 227 13.32 14.20 24.82
CA ALA A 227 13.40 14.21 26.26
C ALA A 227 12.61 15.41 26.78
N MET A 228 11.74 15.14 27.74
CA MET A 228 10.94 16.14 28.45
C MET A 228 11.52 16.36 29.84
N GLY A 229 11.69 17.63 30.21
CA GLY A 229 12.03 18.07 31.55
C GLY A 229 10.77 18.26 32.36
N GLU A 230 10.66 17.54 33.48
CA GLU A 230 9.49 17.57 34.34
C GLU A 230 9.82 18.12 35.72
N ARG A 231 8.90 18.94 36.25
CA ARG A 231 8.95 19.45 37.63
C ARG A 231 7.88 18.73 38.44
N VAL A 232 8.28 18.13 39.55
CA VAL A 232 7.36 17.35 40.39
C VAL A 232 7.18 18.06 41.71
N TRP A 233 6.01 18.69 41.86
CA TRP A 233 5.63 19.31 43.13
C TRP A 233 4.88 18.30 43.98
N ILE A 234 5.40 18.02 45.17
CA ILE A 234 4.71 17.19 46.15
C ILE A 234 3.86 18.09 47.04
N SER A 235 2.55 17.94 46.94
CA SER A 235 1.61 18.59 47.84
C SER A 235 1.77 18.07 49.27
N ALA A 236 1.84 18.99 50.24
CA ALA A 236 1.92 18.66 51.66
C ALA A 236 0.69 17.91 52.16
N THR A 237 -0.47 18.14 51.53
CA THR A 237 -1.74 17.46 51.81
C THR A 237 -2.20 16.68 50.61
N ASP A 238 -3.08 15.70 50.83
CA ASP A 238 -3.69 14.96 49.74
C ASP A 238 -4.49 15.90 48.82
N ARG A 239 -4.36 15.66 47.51
CA ARG A 239 -5.09 16.38 46.48
C ARG A 239 -6.56 16.00 46.52
N LYS A 240 -7.44 16.99 46.34
CA LYS A 240 -8.89 16.77 46.36
C LYS A 240 -9.36 16.14 45.05
N ARG A 241 -10.51 15.46 45.10
CA ARG A 241 -11.10 14.79 43.91
C ARG A 241 -11.37 15.76 42.77
N GLU A 242 -11.76 16.99 43.09
CA GLU A 242 -12.01 18.05 42.10
C GLU A 242 -10.75 18.35 41.28
N GLN A 243 -9.59 18.43 41.93
CA GLN A 243 -8.31 18.69 41.25
C GLN A 243 -7.93 17.55 40.29
N TRP A 244 -8.24 16.30 40.64
CA TRP A 244 -8.03 15.17 39.73
C TRP A 244 -8.93 15.21 38.51
N ARG A 245 -10.16 15.73 38.64
CA ARG A 245 -11.06 15.93 37.50
C ARG A 245 -10.54 17.05 36.61
N ASP A 246 -10.12 18.17 37.19
CA ASP A 246 -9.54 19.30 36.46
C ASP A 246 -8.29 18.86 35.68
N ASP A 247 -7.43 18.04 36.27
CA ASP A 247 -6.26 17.47 35.60
C ASP A 247 -6.67 16.53 34.45
N ALA A 248 -7.62 15.63 34.69
CA ALA A 248 -8.09 14.68 33.68
C ALA A 248 -8.78 15.38 32.50
N GLU A 249 -9.48 16.49 32.74
CA GLU A 249 -10.09 17.31 31.68
C GLU A 249 -9.02 17.99 30.82
N LYS A 250 -7.89 18.40 31.43
CA LYS A 250 -6.74 18.98 30.73
C LYS A 250 -5.89 17.96 29.98
N TRP A 251 -6.06 16.65 30.18
CA TRP A 251 -5.32 15.66 29.38
C TRP A 251 -5.56 15.81 27.87
N ARG A 252 -6.72 16.36 27.46
CA ARG A 252 -7.00 16.65 26.05
C ARG A 252 -6.11 17.75 25.45
N THR A 253 -5.51 18.59 26.29
CA THR A 253 -4.65 19.70 25.85
C THR A 253 -3.18 19.34 25.82
N PHE A 254 -2.81 18.20 26.40
CA PHE A 254 -1.42 17.73 26.45
C PHE A 254 -1.24 16.49 25.57
N GLN A 255 -0.04 16.32 25.01
CA GLN A 255 0.31 15.12 24.25
C GLN A 255 0.52 13.88 25.16
N GLU A 256 0.64 14.10 26.47
CA GLU A 256 0.98 13.09 27.47
C GLU A 256 -0.14 12.94 28.51
N ASN A 257 -0.48 11.69 28.84
CA ASN A 257 -1.43 11.37 29.90
C ASN A 257 -0.66 11.16 31.20
N TYR A 258 -0.68 12.18 32.06
CA TYR A 258 -0.06 12.15 33.37
C TYR A 258 -0.88 11.31 34.37
N PRO A 259 -0.26 10.42 35.17
CA PRO A 259 -1.00 9.66 36.18
C PRO A 259 -1.64 10.58 37.21
N LEU A 260 -2.88 10.27 37.61
CA LEU A 260 -3.54 10.94 38.74
C LEU A 260 -2.87 10.52 40.04
N SER A 261 -2.04 11.40 40.60
CA SER A 261 -1.33 11.16 41.85
C SER A 261 -2.02 11.80 43.05
N ARG A 262 -1.98 11.12 44.20
CA ARG A 262 -2.57 11.61 45.47
C ARG A 262 -1.88 12.86 45.99
N ARG A 263 -0.60 13.06 45.65
CA ARG A 263 0.20 14.18 46.17
C ARG A 263 1.04 14.86 45.11
N GLU A 264 1.41 14.17 44.03
CA GLU A 264 2.19 14.81 42.98
C GLU A 264 1.29 15.68 42.12
N ILE A 265 1.76 16.90 41.89
CA ILE A 265 1.21 17.86 40.95
C ILE A 265 2.21 17.91 39.80
N GLN A 266 1.89 17.23 38.72
CA GLN A 266 2.70 17.22 37.51
C GLN A 266 2.41 18.49 36.71
N GLN A 267 3.47 19.20 36.32
CA GLN A 267 3.40 20.28 35.35
C GLN A 267 3.62 19.71 33.95
N PRO A 268 3.09 20.36 32.89
CA PRO A 268 3.42 19.98 31.52
C PRO A 268 4.93 19.96 31.36
N GLY A 269 5.47 18.88 30.82
CA GLY A 269 6.89 18.78 30.53
C GLY A 269 7.34 19.90 29.58
N GLU A 270 8.58 20.33 29.73
CA GLU A 270 9.24 21.25 28.81
C GLU A 270 10.19 20.43 27.90
N LEU A 271 10.14 20.67 26.60
CA LEU A 271 11.01 19.98 25.65
C LEU A 271 12.48 20.34 25.92
N VAL A 272 13.28 19.36 26.36
CA VAL A 272 14.71 19.53 26.64
C VAL A 272 15.55 19.22 25.42
N ALA A 273 15.22 18.15 24.70
CA ALA A 273 15.92 17.73 23.50
C ALA A 273 14.94 17.03 22.56
N ALA A 274 15.07 17.26 21.26
CA ALA A 274 14.39 16.50 20.23
C ALA A 274 15.30 16.31 19.02
N LYS A 275 15.30 15.12 18.43
CA LYS A 275 15.97 14.84 17.15
C LYS A 275 15.46 13.56 16.50
N PRO A 276 15.61 13.38 15.18
CA PRO A 276 15.49 12.07 14.56
C PRO A 276 16.58 11.12 15.07
N TRP A 277 16.22 9.88 15.42
CA TRP A 277 17.19 8.86 15.86
C TRP A 277 17.65 7.92 14.74
N ALA A 278 16.95 7.90 13.60
CA ALA A 278 17.37 7.26 12.35
C ALA A 278 17.06 8.17 11.14
N PRO A 279 17.87 8.12 10.07
CA PRO A 279 17.64 8.93 8.88
C PRO A 279 16.36 8.49 8.14
N PRO A 280 15.52 9.44 7.68
CA PRO A 280 14.32 9.12 6.90
C PRO A 280 14.71 8.51 5.54
N GLY A 281 13.94 7.52 5.09
CA GLY A 281 14.15 6.78 3.84
C GLY A 281 15.13 5.61 3.97
N HIS A 282 15.76 5.42 5.13
CA HIS A 282 16.49 4.19 5.43
C HIS A 282 15.52 3.00 5.53
N TRP A 283 16.03 1.77 5.60
CA TRP A 283 15.20 0.60 5.78
C TRP A 283 15.82 -0.40 6.75
N ILE A 284 14.96 -1.21 7.37
CA ILE A 284 15.33 -2.28 8.29
C ILE A 284 14.84 -3.58 7.67
N GLU A 285 15.75 -4.49 7.31
CA GLU A 285 15.39 -5.76 6.69
C GLU A 285 14.76 -6.74 7.71
N PRO A 286 14.12 -7.84 7.27
CA PRO A 286 13.60 -8.86 8.17
C PRO A 286 14.69 -9.40 9.13
N GLY A 287 14.42 -9.38 10.43
CA GLY A 287 15.35 -9.85 11.47
C GLY A 287 16.45 -8.85 11.86
N ASP A 288 16.57 -7.72 11.15
CA ASP A 288 17.60 -6.72 11.45
C ASP A 288 17.29 -5.90 12.70
N THR A 289 18.36 -5.38 13.28
CA THR A 289 18.32 -4.41 14.37
C THR A 289 19.04 -3.14 13.94
N PHE A 290 18.39 -1.99 14.14
CA PHE A 290 19.01 -0.68 14.07
C PHE A 290 19.28 -0.15 15.49
N VAL A 291 20.45 0.41 15.72
CA VAL A 291 20.83 0.99 17.02
C VAL A 291 21.34 2.41 16.80
N SER A 292 20.88 3.33 17.64
CA SER A 292 21.30 4.73 17.64
C SER A 292 21.57 5.18 19.07
N GLN A 293 22.62 5.97 19.24
CA GLN A 293 22.98 6.54 20.53
C GLN A 293 22.75 8.05 20.50
N THR A 294 22.14 8.55 21.56
CA THR A 294 21.98 9.99 21.78
C THR A 294 22.42 10.36 23.18
N VAL A 295 22.72 11.64 23.37
CA VAL A 295 23.11 12.17 24.66
C VAL A 295 22.25 13.38 24.94
N VAL A 296 21.59 13.37 26.10
CA VAL A 296 20.86 14.53 26.61
C VAL A 296 21.76 15.24 27.61
N GLN A 297 22.00 16.53 27.40
CA GLN A 297 22.86 17.33 28.25
C GLN A 297 22.04 18.40 28.95
N LEU A 298 22.24 18.53 30.25
CA LEU A 298 21.57 19.52 31.08
C LEU A 298 22.59 20.17 32.01
N PRO A 299 22.39 21.45 32.35
CA PRO A 299 23.20 22.10 33.37
C PRO A 299 22.87 21.50 34.75
N MET A 300 23.84 21.52 35.67
CA MET A 300 23.68 20.95 37.01
C MET A 300 22.60 21.65 37.83
N ASP A 301 22.38 22.95 37.60
CA ASP A 301 21.37 23.80 38.25
C ASP A 301 20.00 23.75 37.54
N THR A 302 19.73 22.71 36.76
CA THR A 302 18.45 22.54 36.08
C THR A 302 17.26 22.50 37.05
N ALA A 303 16.17 23.18 36.68
CA ALA A 303 14.94 23.24 37.47
C ALA A 303 14.11 21.95 37.42
N TYR A 304 14.47 20.98 36.58
CA TYR A 304 13.74 19.72 36.43
C TYR A 304 14.11 18.72 37.52
N ASP A 305 13.16 17.94 37.99
CA ASP A 305 13.36 16.87 38.97
C ASP A 305 13.50 15.51 38.32
N GLN A 306 12.93 15.37 37.13
CA GLN A 306 12.94 14.16 36.34
C GLN A 306 12.98 14.46 34.85
N LEU A 307 13.42 13.47 34.09
CA LEU A 307 13.35 13.46 32.63
C LEU A 307 12.50 12.30 32.16
N ALA A 308 11.61 12.56 31.22
CA ALA A 308 10.87 11.53 30.50
C ALA A 308 11.43 11.41 29.08
N PHE A 309 11.78 10.18 28.68
CA PHE A 309 12.33 9.89 27.36
C PHE A 309 11.31 9.16 26.48
N TYR A 310 11.24 9.58 25.23
CA TYR A 310 10.34 9.03 24.22
C TYR A 310 11.10 8.74 22.93
N ALA A 311 10.66 7.71 22.22
CA ALA A 311 11.12 7.42 20.87
C ALA A 311 9.96 6.88 20.05
N ASN A 312 9.65 7.61 18.98
CA ASN A 312 8.63 7.26 18.01
C ASN A 312 9.30 6.93 16.66
N GLY A 313 8.69 6.01 15.92
CA GLY A 313 9.08 5.70 14.57
C GLY A 313 7.85 5.38 13.73
N SER A 314 7.78 5.98 12.54
CA SER A 314 6.80 5.63 11.53
C SER A 314 7.46 4.86 10.41
N PHE A 315 6.87 3.73 10.07
CA PHE A 315 7.46 2.76 9.15
C PHE A 315 6.47 2.39 8.05
N ALA A 316 6.98 2.09 6.85
CA ALA A 316 6.17 1.56 5.76
C ALA A 316 6.72 0.22 5.27
N ARG A 317 5.83 -0.75 5.09
CA ARG A 317 6.16 -2.09 4.57
C ARG A 317 6.75 -2.05 3.15
N LYS A 318 7.96 -2.62 2.96
CA LYS A 318 8.64 -2.69 1.65
C LYS A 318 7.92 -3.59 0.63
N ASP A 319 7.09 -4.53 1.09
CA ASP A 319 6.29 -5.40 0.22
C ASP A 319 4.99 -4.74 -0.28
N ARG A 320 4.61 -3.59 0.31
CA ARG A 320 3.39 -2.85 -0.02
C ARG A 320 3.63 -1.63 -0.88
N LEU A 321 4.82 -1.03 -0.77
CA LEU A 321 5.16 0.18 -1.51
C LEU A 321 6.64 0.24 -1.83
N GLY A 322 6.99 0.86 -2.95
CA GLY A 322 8.34 1.34 -3.23
C GLY A 322 8.44 2.81 -2.80
N LEU A 323 9.59 3.22 -2.28
CA LEU A 323 9.78 4.58 -1.77
C LEU A 323 10.98 5.23 -2.46
N SER A 324 10.77 6.40 -3.09
CA SER A 324 11.91 7.24 -3.48
C SER A 324 12.57 7.82 -2.24
N ARG A 325 13.84 8.24 -2.36
CA ARG A 325 14.51 8.98 -1.29
C ARG A 325 13.62 10.11 -0.76
N LEU A 326 13.44 10.15 0.55
CA LEU A 326 12.77 11.25 1.24
C LEU A 326 13.68 12.49 1.20
N GLN A 327 13.17 13.58 0.62
CA GLN A 327 13.87 14.84 0.48
C GLN A 327 13.26 15.87 1.41
N LEU A 328 14.10 16.69 2.05
CA LEU A 328 13.65 17.85 2.79
C LEU A 328 13.01 18.85 1.81
N THR A 329 11.74 19.17 2.03
CA THR A 329 10.95 20.08 1.16
C THR A 329 10.68 21.45 1.76
N GLY A 330 10.84 21.61 3.08
CA GLY A 330 10.71 22.92 3.73
C GLY A 330 10.44 22.84 5.22
N TYR A 331 10.17 24.00 5.80
CA TYR A 331 9.88 24.21 7.21
C TYR A 331 8.60 25.03 7.37
N SER A 332 7.80 24.77 8.42
CA SER A 332 6.54 25.52 8.66
C SER A 332 6.76 27.02 8.85
N TRP A 333 7.89 27.40 9.45
CA TRP A 333 8.27 28.79 9.74
C TRP A 333 9.02 29.49 8.61
N SER A 334 9.16 28.85 7.45
CA SER A 334 9.85 29.42 6.28
C SER A 334 8.89 29.65 5.11
N ASP A 335 9.33 30.42 4.11
CA ASP A 335 8.61 30.62 2.84
C ASP A 335 8.52 29.34 1.97
N GLY A 336 8.86 28.17 2.53
CA GLY A 336 8.73 26.89 1.87
C GLY A 336 7.29 26.55 1.44
N LYS A 337 7.20 25.63 0.48
CA LYS A 337 5.94 25.05 -0.03
C LYS A 337 5.34 24.05 0.97
N VAL A 338 4.99 24.55 2.15
CA VAL A 338 4.31 23.78 3.21
C VAL A 338 2.80 24.10 3.14
N PRO A 339 1.91 23.10 3.31
CA PRO A 339 0.47 23.32 3.26
C PRO A 339 -0.05 24.32 4.29
N ASN A 340 -1.15 25.00 3.94
CA ASN A 340 -1.74 26.04 4.79
C ASN A 340 -2.21 25.52 6.15
N TRP A 341 -2.76 24.31 6.19
CA TRP A 341 -3.23 23.69 7.44
C TRP A 341 -2.08 23.38 8.41
N VAL A 342 -0.86 23.13 7.91
CA VAL A 342 0.34 22.96 8.74
C VAL A 342 0.79 24.31 9.30
N LYS A 343 0.75 25.36 8.49
CA LYS A 343 1.09 26.74 8.90
C LYS A 343 0.06 27.33 9.89
N ALA A 344 -1.16 26.80 9.93
CA ALA A 344 -2.21 27.28 10.81
C ALA A 344 -2.01 26.85 12.28
N THR A 345 -1.22 25.80 12.53
CA THR A 345 -0.90 25.31 13.87
C THR A 345 0.20 26.19 14.48
N LYS A 346 -0.17 27.09 15.39
CA LYS A 346 0.75 28.12 15.93
C LYS A 346 1.75 27.59 16.96
N ASP A 347 1.43 26.48 17.62
CA ASP A 347 2.22 25.98 18.76
C ASP A 347 3.20 24.86 18.36
N VAL A 348 3.25 24.53 17.06
CA VAL A 348 4.01 23.39 16.55
C VAL A 348 4.75 23.78 15.28
N ASP A 349 6.07 23.64 15.33
CA ASP A 349 6.95 23.76 14.19
C ASP A 349 7.16 22.41 13.51
N ASN A 350 7.36 22.43 12.19
CA ASN A 350 7.42 21.24 11.35
C ASN A 350 8.62 21.28 10.41
N VAL A 351 9.40 20.20 10.39
CA VAL A 351 10.37 19.88 9.31
C VAL A 351 9.69 18.90 8.36
N VAL A 352 9.63 19.24 7.07
CA VAL A 352 8.81 18.50 6.10
C VAL A 352 9.69 17.70 5.14
N TYR A 353 9.56 16.38 5.21
CA TYR A 353 10.19 15.45 4.26
C TYR A 353 9.16 14.90 3.28
N ARG A 354 9.53 14.73 2.01
CA ARG A 354 8.63 14.19 0.99
C ARG A 354 9.34 13.21 0.07
N GLY A 355 8.64 12.14 -0.31
CA GLY A 355 9.11 11.19 -1.31
C GLY A 355 7.96 10.60 -2.11
N ARG A 356 8.27 10.18 -3.34
CA ARG A 356 7.33 9.51 -4.23
C ARG A 356 7.11 8.08 -3.76
N VAL A 357 5.84 7.69 -3.72
CA VAL A 357 5.41 6.31 -3.49
C VAL A 357 5.25 5.64 -4.85
N TYR A 358 5.78 4.43 -4.97
CA TYR A 358 5.61 3.54 -6.10
C TYR A 358 4.70 2.39 -5.68
N GLU A 359 3.76 2.05 -6.54
CA GLU A 359 2.85 0.93 -6.31
C GLU A 359 3.63 -0.40 -6.38
N ASN A 360 3.09 -1.43 -5.73
CA ASN A 360 3.74 -2.74 -5.67
C ASN A 360 3.60 -3.59 -6.95
N ASN A 361 2.84 -3.12 -7.94
CA ASN A 361 2.67 -3.76 -9.24
C ASN A 361 2.45 -2.73 -10.36
N ALA A 362 2.83 -3.10 -11.58
CA ALA A 362 2.78 -2.30 -12.78
C ALA A 362 1.36 -1.83 -13.12
N ILE A 363 0.36 -2.71 -12.99
CA ILE A 363 -1.04 -2.35 -13.26
C ILE A 363 -1.46 -1.17 -12.36
N ALA A 364 -1.21 -1.26 -11.06
CA ALA A 364 -1.50 -0.18 -10.12
C ALA A 364 -0.67 1.07 -10.44
N ALA A 365 0.61 0.92 -10.79
CA ALA A 365 1.49 2.04 -11.12
C ALA A 365 1.02 2.88 -12.32
N HIS A 366 0.39 2.24 -13.31
CA HIS A 366 -0.13 2.92 -14.52
C HIS A 366 -1.59 3.36 -14.42
N THR A 367 -2.39 2.70 -13.58
CA THR A 367 -3.84 2.97 -13.48
C THR A 367 -4.23 3.92 -12.33
N ARG A 368 -3.29 4.22 -11.42
CA ARG A 368 -3.54 5.07 -10.25
C ARG A 368 -2.77 6.38 -10.31
N ASP A 369 -3.30 7.37 -9.60
CA ASP A 369 -2.65 8.67 -9.48
C ASP A 369 -1.32 8.55 -8.71
N LYS A 370 -0.30 9.28 -9.17
CA LYS A 370 0.99 9.34 -8.48
C LYS A 370 0.79 9.89 -7.07
N ARG A 371 1.32 9.17 -6.08
CA ARG A 371 1.23 9.53 -4.67
C ARG A 371 2.60 9.84 -4.07
N TYR A 372 2.55 10.63 -3.02
CA TYR A 372 3.70 11.03 -2.24
C TYR A 372 3.41 10.79 -0.78
N VAL A 373 4.39 10.29 -0.06
CA VAL A 373 4.40 10.34 1.39
C VAL A 373 5.10 11.63 1.80
N THR A 374 4.45 12.37 2.68
CA THR A 374 4.99 13.56 3.32
C THR A 374 5.03 13.28 4.81
N VAL A 375 6.20 13.41 5.41
CA VAL A 375 6.41 13.21 6.84
C VAL A 375 6.68 14.57 7.45
N TYR A 376 5.78 14.99 8.33
CA TYR A 376 5.95 16.18 9.14
C TYR A 376 6.60 15.75 10.46
N TRP A 377 7.87 16.12 10.64
CA TRP A 377 8.55 15.99 11.93
C TRP A 377 8.21 17.22 12.77
N GLN A 378 7.37 17.01 13.76
CA GLN A 378 6.70 18.06 14.54
C GLN A 378 7.44 18.28 15.86
N PHE A 379 7.57 19.53 16.29
CA PHE A 379 8.11 19.84 17.61
C PHE A 379 7.53 21.16 18.13
N GLY A 380 7.42 21.27 19.45
CA GLY A 380 6.95 22.47 20.13
C GLY A 380 7.46 22.52 21.56
N VAL A 381 6.92 23.43 22.37
CA VAL A 381 7.33 23.60 23.78
C VAL A 381 7.06 22.33 24.60
N HIS A 382 6.05 21.57 24.23
CA HIS A 382 5.52 20.44 25.02
C HIS A 382 5.68 19.08 24.34
N GLY A 383 6.62 18.92 23.41
CA GLY A 383 6.90 17.62 22.83
C GLY A 383 7.38 17.66 21.39
N ALA A 384 7.58 16.47 20.83
CA ALA A 384 7.83 16.23 19.43
C ALA A 384 7.05 15.01 18.96
N ASP A 385 6.68 14.99 17.68
CA ASP A 385 5.88 13.91 17.09
C ASP A 385 6.15 13.74 15.59
N LEU A 386 5.57 12.68 15.02
CA LEU A 386 5.61 12.36 13.60
C LEU A 386 4.20 12.31 13.04
N LEU A 387 3.99 13.00 11.92
CA LEU A 387 2.76 12.90 11.15
C LEU A 387 3.09 12.46 9.72
N PRO A 388 3.04 11.15 9.42
CA PRO A 388 3.15 10.64 8.06
C PRO A 388 1.81 10.79 7.33
N ILE A 389 1.80 11.37 6.13
CA ILE A 389 0.58 11.48 5.32
C ILE A 389 0.87 11.08 3.88
N ILE A 390 0.03 10.22 3.30
CA ILE A 390 0.10 9.88 1.88
C ILE A 390 -0.97 10.65 1.11
N ARG A 391 -0.56 11.42 0.09
CA ARG A 391 -1.48 12.17 -0.78
C ARG A 391 -1.15 12.03 -2.25
N ARG A 392 -2.13 12.33 -3.09
CA ARG A 392 -1.90 12.48 -4.54
C ARG A 392 -1.12 13.75 -4.81
N ASN A 393 -0.48 13.79 -5.98
CA ASN A 393 0.17 15.00 -6.45
C ASN A 393 -0.81 16.17 -6.56
N GLY A 394 -0.52 17.33 -5.96
CA GLY A 394 -1.38 18.51 -6.01
C GLY A 394 -2.48 18.56 -4.93
N GLU A 395 -2.64 17.53 -4.11
CA GLU A 395 -3.61 17.48 -3.01
C GLU A 395 -2.97 17.82 -1.65
N GLU A 396 -1.82 18.49 -1.62
CA GLU A 396 -1.07 18.72 -0.37
C GLU A 396 -1.83 19.61 0.63
N ASN A 397 -2.77 20.44 0.19
CA ASN A 397 -3.60 21.27 1.07
C ASN A 397 -4.90 20.60 1.55
N ARG A 398 -5.28 19.44 1.00
CA ARG A 398 -6.52 18.75 1.35
C ARG A 398 -6.35 17.99 2.67
N ILE A 399 -7.25 18.18 3.63
CA ILE A 399 -7.31 17.34 4.83
C ILE A 399 -8.12 16.09 4.48
N ASN A 400 -7.55 14.91 4.66
CA ASN A 400 -8.23 13.65 4.44
C ASN A 400 -9.21 13.37 5.58
N SER A 401 -10.20 12.54 5.32
CA SER A 401 -11.01 11.98 6.42
C SER A 401 -10.22 10.86 7.12
N GLU A 402 -10.51 10.62 8.40
CA GLU A 402 -9.83 9.57 9.17
C GLU A 402 -9.99 8.17 8.54
N SER A 403 -11.13 7.89 7.89
CA SER A 403 -11.37 6.63 7.20
C SER A 403 -10.53 6.50 5.92
N GLU A 404 -10.27 7.61 5.23
CA GLU A 404 -9.36 7.68 4.10
C GLU A 404 -7.92 7.45 4.53
N ASP A 405 -7.46 8.14 5.58
CA ASP A 405 -6.11 7.95 6.13
C ASP A 405 -5.90 6.49 6.58
N ARG A 406 -6.84 5.91 7.34
CA ARG A 406 -6.82 4.49 7.73
C ARG A 406 -6.85 3.54 6.54
N ALA A 407 -7.48 3.90 5.42
CA ALA A 407 -7.46 3.09 4.20
C ALA A 407 -6.09 3.15 3.51
N LEU A 408 -5.45 4.33 3.51
CA LEU A 408 -4.12 4.51 2.94
C LEU A 408 -3.03 3.85 3.78
N GLU A 409 -3.06 4.02 5.10
CA GLU A 409 -2.16 3.33 6.02
C GLU A 409 -2.22 1.82 5.85
N ARG A 410 -3.43 1.23 5.81
CA ARG A 410 -3.61 -0.21 5.58
C ARG A 410 -3.12 -0.65 4.19
N ARG A 411 -3.39 0.14 3.16
CA ARG A 411 -2.97 -0.17 1.78
C ARG A 411 -1.45 -0.18 1.65
N TYR A 412 -0.78 0.80 2.24
CA TYR A 412 0.66 1.00 2.14
C TYR A 412 1.44 0.36 3.29
N GLY A 413 0.74 -0.25 4.26
CA GLY A 413 1.35 -0.86 5.43
C GLY A 413 2.14 0.13 6.27
N ILE A 414 1.59 1.34 6.47
CA ILE A 414 2.13 2.29 7.44
C ILE A 414 1.84 1.75 8.83
N VAL A 415 2.87 1.70 9.67
CA VAL A 415 2.78 1.33 11.07
C VAL A 415 3.62 2.27 11.91
N ASP A 416 3.05 2.69 13.03
CA ASP A 416 3.78 3.47 14.02
C ASP A 416 4.17 2.58 15.21
N SER A 417 5.35 2.84 15.73
CA SER A 417 5.88 2.24 16.95
C SER A 417 6.34 3.36 17.87
N ARG A 418 5.99 3.23 19.15
CA ARG A 418 6.26 4.22 20.18
C ARG A 418 6.78 3.51 21.41
N GLN A 419 7.84 4.06 21.98
CA GLN A 419 8.37 3.68 23.28
C GLN A 419 8.45 4.92 24.17
N GLY A 420 7.95 4.79 25.40
CA GLY A 420 7.97 5.85 26.40
C GLY A 420 6.60 6.13 27.03
N PRO A 421 6.54 6.93 28.10
CA PRO A 421 7.69 7.54 28.77
C PRO A 421 8.61 6.51 29.43
N ILE A 422 9.92 6.74 29.36
CA ILE A 422 10.86 6.18 30.33
C ILE A 422 11.31 7.32 31.24
N GLU A 423 10.89 7.26 32.50
CA GLU A 423 11.21 8.30 33.48
C GLU A 423 12.55 8.03 34.16
N ARG A 424 13.34 9.09 34.36
CA ARG A 424 14.58 9.08 35.12
C ARG A 424 14.59 10.25 36.10
N THR A 425 14.62 9.94 37.40
CA THR A 425 14.83 10.96 38.43
C THR A 425 16.24 11.53 38.32
N LEU A 426 16.37 12.82 38.65
CA LEU A 426 17.65 13.54 38.65
C LEU A 426 18.28 13.66 40.05
N TRP A 427 17.69 13.03 41.07
CA TRP A 427 18.19 13.10 42.45
C TRP A 427 19.61 12.56 42.60
N ASP A 428 19.95 11.46 41.93
CA ASP A 428 21.30 10.88 41.98
C ASP A 428 22.38 11.77 41.35
N VAL A 429 21.96 12.73 40.52
CA VAL A 429 22.81 13.78 39.96
C VAL A 429 22.88 14.98 40.89
N LYS A 430 21.72 15.45 41.39
CA LYS A 430 21.63 16.62 42.27
C LYS A 430 22.34 16.38 43.61
N ASP A 431 22.29 15.17 44.16
CA ASP A 431 22.95 14.80 45.43
C ASP A 431 24.49 14.78 45.36
N ARG A 432 25.07 14.92 44.16
CA ARG A 432 26.53 14.96 43.95
C ARG A 432 27.09 16.37 43.83
N GLN A 433 26.25 17.40 43.92
CA GLN A 433 26.67 18.79 44.15
C GLN A 433 27.20 18.94 45.58
#